data_AF-A0A659UKS4-F1
#
_entry.id   AF-A0A659UKS4-F1
#
_cell.length_a   1.000
_cell.length_b   1.000
_cell.length_c   1.000
_cell.angle_alpha   90.00
_cell.angle_beta   90.00
_cell.angle_gamma   90.00
#
_symmetry.space_group_name_H-M   'P 1'
#
loop_
_entity.id
_entity.type
_entity.pdbx_description
1 polymer ?
#
loop_
_entity_poly.entity_id
_entity_poly.type
_entity_poly.pdbx_seq_one_letter_code
_entity_poly.pdbx_strand_id
1 'polypeptide(L)'
;LTVTFPGLQPFELPAELLRVASPSAEVQGHSPEQRVTVPGKRNVAILNIEPVGNYAVRITFDDFHDTGIFTWNYLHTLGHEKDARWSVYLAELAEKGLSRDR
;
A
#
# COMPACT_ATOMS: atom_id res chain seq x y z
N LEU A 1 6.60 -7.34 -3.32
CA LEU A 1 7.61 -6.41 -3.86
C LEU A 1 8.76 -6.34 -2.89
N THR A 2 10.00 -6.44 -3.38
CA THR A 2 11.20 -6.26 -2.56
C THR A 2 11.86 -4.94 -2.94
N VAL A 3 12.12 -4.08 -1.95
CA VAL A 3 12.76 -2.77 -2.15
C VAL A 3 14.05 -2.73 -1.35
N THR A 4 15.16 -2.34 -1.99
CA THR A 4 16.48 -2.26 -1.35
C THR A 4 16.96 -0.82 -1.27
N PHE A 5 17.44 -0.43 -0.10
CA PHE A 5 18.05 0.87 0.14
C PHE A 5 19.51 0.70 0.58
N PRO A 6 20.41 1.63 0.25
CA PRO A 6 21.80 1.57 0.69
C PRO A 6 21.90 1.44 2.21
N GLY A 7 22.63 0.43 2.69
CA GLY A 7 22.88 0.21 4.13
C GLY A 7 21.72 -0.39 4.92
N LEU A 8 20.61 -0.75 4.28
CA LEU A 8 19.46 -1.40 4.93
C LEU A 8 19.26 -2.82 4.41
N GLN A 9 18.61 -3.65 5.25
CA GLN A 9 18.09 -4.93 4.78
C GLN A 9 16.95 -4.71 3.77
N PRO A 10 16.75 -5.63 2.80
CA PRO A 10 15.66 -5.53 1.86
C PRO A 10 14.30 -5.47 2.58
N PHE A 11 13.43 -4.56 2.15
CA PHE A 11 12.06 -4.49 2.62
C PHE A 11 11.15 -5.34 1.76
N GLU A 12 10.48 -6.31 2.37
CA GLU A 12 9.44 -7.11 1.74
C GLU A 12 8.06 -6.47 1.99
N LEU A 13 7.51 -5.89 0.93
CA LEU A 13 6.22 -5.20 0.90
C LEU A 13 5.22 -6.03 0.09
N PRO A 14 4.26 -6.71 0.74
CA PRO A 14 3.22 -7.46 0.05
C PRO A 14 2.34 -6.56 -0.83
N ALA A 15 1.78 -7.12 -1.91
CA ALA A 15 0.88 -6.39 -2.80
C ALA A 15 -0.35 -5.86 -2.06
N GLU A 16 -0.94 -6.66 -1.16
CA GLU A 16 -2.05 -6.24 -0.30
C GLU A 16 -1.72 -5.00 0.52
N LEU A 17 -0.57 -4.99 1.21
CA LEU A 17 -0.12 -3.84 1.99
C LEU A 17 0.01 -2.60 1.11
N LEU A 18 0.68 -2.71 -0.03
CA LEU A 18 0.86 -1.59 -0.96
C LEU A 18 -0.47 -1.06 -1.47
N ARG A 19 -1.44 -1.94 -1.75
CA ARG A 19 -2.76 -1.58 -2.25
C ARG A 19 -3.60 -0.85 -1.21
N VAL A 20 -3.64 -1.35 0.02
CA VAL A 20 -4.45 -0.77 1.12
C VAL A 20 -3.79 0.46 1.74
N ALA A 21 -2.46 0.58 1.61
CA ALA A 21 -1.71 1.77 1.98
C ALA A 21 -1.41 2.68 0.78
N SER A 22 -2.13 2.55 -0.34
CA SER A 22 -1.89 3.40 -1.50
C SER A 22 -2.07 4.88 -1.13
N PRO A 23 -1.17 5.79 -1.55
CA PRO A 23 -1.29 7.22 -1.28
C PRO A 23 -2.31 7.92 -2.20
N SER A 24 -2.97 7.18 -3.10
CA SER A 24 -4.01 7.73 -3.97
C SER A 24 -5.17 8.34 -3.18
N ALA A 25 -5.79 9.40 -3.76
CA ALA A 25 -6.91 10.11 -3.16
C ALA A 25 -8.11 9.21 -2.85
N GLU A 26 -8.30 8.12 -3.61
CA GLU A 26 -9.35 7.12 -3.35
C GLU A 26 -9.18 6.39 -2.01
N VAL A 27 -7.94 6.26 -1.51
CA VAL A 27 -7.61 5.55 -0.27
C VAL A 27 -7.43 6.54 0.87
N GLN A 28 -6.71 7.64 0.64
CA GLN A 28 -6.43 8.63 1.69
C GLN A 28 -7.58 9.59 1.98
N GLY A 29 -8.46 9.85 1.00
CA GLY A 29 -9.38 10.98 1.06
C GLY A 29 -8.64 12.32 1.06
N HIS A 30 -9.37 13.43 1.26
CA HIS A 30 -8.78 14.77 1.41
C HIS A 30 -8.46 15.14 2.87
N SER A 31 -8.98 14.36 3.83
CA SER A 31 -8.75 14.48 5.28
C SER A 31 -8.62 13.09 5.92
N PRO A 32 -7.95 12.95 7.09
CA PRO A 32 -7.80 11.66 7.78
C PRO A 32 -9.14 10.93 8.05
N GLU A 33 -10.20 11.70 8.30
CA GLU A 33 -11.57 11.22 8.54
C GLU A 33 -12.21 10.61 7.28
N GLN A 34 -11.67 10.94 6.10
CA GLN A 34 -12.12 10.44 4.80
C GLN A 34 -11.29 9.25 4.33
N ARG A 35 -10.35 8.75 5.14
CA ARG A 35 -9.59 7.55 4.81
C ARG A 35 -10.55 6.37 4.66
N VAL A 36 -10.44 5.69 3.53
CA VAL A 36 -11.28 4.54 3.21
C VAL A 36 -10.53 3.26 3.55
N THR A 37 -11.08 2.46 4.46
CA THR A 37 -10.59 1.10 4.70
C THR A 37 -10.98 0.23 3.50
N VAL A 38 -10.01 -0.36 2.81
CA VAL A 38 -10.23 -1.13 1.57
C VAL A 38 -10.29 -2.63 1.89
N PRO A 39 -11.47 -3.29 1.87
CA PRO A 39 -11.61 -4.72 2.12
C PRO A 39 -11.38 -5.57 0.87
N GLY A 40 -11.31 -6.89 1.05
CA GLY A 40 -11.32 -7.86 -0.05
C GLY A 40 -10.04 -7.88 -0.91
N LYS A 41 -8.89 -7.44 -0.36
CA LYS A 41 -7.62 -7.29 -1.09
C LYS A 41 -6.56 -8.35 -0.76
N ARG A 42 -6.90 -9.40 -0.02
CA ARG A 42 -5.95 -10.47 0.33
C ARG A 42 -5.15 -11.03 -0.85
N ASN A 43 -5.84 -11.20 -1.98
CA ASN A 43 -5.29 -11.83 -3.18
C ASN A 43 -4.92 -10.82 -4.27
N VAL A 44 -4.89 -9.52 -3.96
CA VAL A 44 -4.49 -8.50 -4.95
C VAL A 44 -3.04 -8.73 -5.38
N ALA A 45 -2.77 -8.60 -6.67
CA ALA A 45 -1.45 -8.75 -7.26
C ALA A 45 -0.98 -7.44 -7.89
N ILE A 46 0.34 -7.24 -7.91
CA ILE A 46 0.98 -6.18 -8.69
C ILE A 46 1.04 -6.65 -10.14
N LEU A 47 0.50 -5.84 -11.05
CA LEU A 47 0.55 -6.10 -12.49
C LEU A 47 1.77 -5.46 -13.15
N ASN A 48 2.05 -4.20 -12.81
CA ASN A 48 3.15 -3.46 -13.42
C ASN A 48 3.80 -2.49 -12.42
N ILE A 49 5.06 -2.16 -12.68
CA ILE A 49 5.82 -1.16 -11.92
C ILE A 49 6.57 -0.29 -12.93
N GLU A 50 6.26 1.00 -12.94
CA GLU A 50 6.85 1.96 -13.88
C GLU A 50 7.57 3.08 -13.12
N PRO A 51 8.78 3.49 -13.53
CA PRO A 51 9.45 4.62 -12.90
C PRO A 51 8.71 5.93 -13.19
N VAL A 52 8.60 6.78 -12.18
CA VAL A 52 8.07 8.15 -12.30
C VAL A 52 9.20 9.12 -11.99
N GLY A 53 9.88 9.57 -13.06
CA GLY A 53 11.11 10.33 -12.94
C GLY A 53 12.15 9.57 -12.11
N ASN A 54 12.84 10.28 -11.22
CA ASN A 54 13.88 9.70 -10.35
C ASN A 54 13.46 9.54 -8.89
N TYR A 55 12.19 9.79 -8.53
CA TYR A 55 11.76 9.95 -7.14
C TYR A 55 10.67 8.96 -6.68
N ALA A 56 10.06 8.23 -7.62
CA ALA A 56 8.93 7.36 -7.34
C ALA A 56 8.79 6.23 -8.37
N VAL A 57 7.93 5.27 -8.03
CA VAL A 57 7.38 4.28 -8.97
C VAL A 57 5.87 4.35 -8.96
N ARG A 58 5.25 4.19 -10.12
CA ARG A 58 3.83 3.89 -10.26
C ARG A 58 3.66 2.38 -10.18
N ILE A 59 2.73 1.92 -9.35
CA ILE A 59 2.39 0.51 -9.21
C ILE A 59 0.94 0.34 -9.65
N THR A 60 0.71 -0.57 -10.60
CA THR A 60 -0.65 -0.97 -11.00
C THR A 60 -0.99 -2.33 -10.42
N PHE A 61 -2.26 -2.54 -10.09
CA PHE A 61 -2.77 -3.74 -9.45
C PHE A 61 -3.86 -4.39 -10.29
N ASP A 62 -4.09 -5.68 -10.05
CA ASP A 62 -5.05 -6.50 -10.78
C ASP A 62 -6.52 -6.22 -10.44
N ASP A 63 -6.77 -5.36 -9.46
CA ASP A 63 -8.09 -4.86 -9.09
C ASP A 63 -8.46 -3.55 -9.80
N PHE A 64 -7.80 -3.26 -10.92
CA PHE A 64 -7.94 -2.04 -11.75
C PHE A 64 -7.43 -0.75 -11.09
N HIS A 65 -6.72 -0.84 -9.96
CA HIS A 65 -6.04 0.33 -9.39
C HIS A 65 -4.75 0.63 -10.14
N ASP A 66 -4.69 1.76 -10.84
CA ASP A 66 -3.56 2.15 -11.70
C ASP A 66 -2.95 3.52 -11.34
N THR A 67 -3.45 4.18 -10.29
CA THR A 67 -3.05 5.54 -9.90
C THR A 67 -1.98 5.61 -8.81
N GLY A 68 -1.59 4.47 -8.21
CA GLY A 68 -0.71 4.44 -7.04
C GLY A 68 0.72 4.87 -7.34
N ILE A 69 1.09 6.11 -6.98
CA ILE A 69 2.47 6.63 -7.07
C ILE A 69 3.15 6.52 -5.71
N PHE A 70 4.15 5.65 -5.61
CA PHE A 70 4.92 5.38 -4.40
C PHE A 70 6.29 6.05 -4.49
N THR A 71 6.50 7.11 -3.72
CA THR A 71 7.82 7.75 -3.64
C THR A 71 8.81 6.86 -2.91
N TRP A 72 10.12 7.02 -3.18
CA TRP A 72 11.16 6.28 -2.46
C TRP A 72 11.09 6.50 -0.95
N ASN A 73 10.83 7.73 -0.52
CA ASN A 73 10.64 8.07 0.89
C ASN A 73 9.44 7.32 1.48
N TYR A 74 8.33 7.23 0.73
CA TYR A 74 7.14 6.52 1.21
C TYR A 74 7.38 5.01 1.30
N LEU A 75 8.03 4.40 0.31
CA LEU A 75 8.43 2.99 0.37
C LEU A 75 9.39 2.71 1.54
N HIS A 76 10.28 3.65 1.84
CA HIS A 76 11.15 3.56 3.00
C HIS A 76 10.35 3.60 4.31
N THR A 77 9.42 4.54 4.44
CA THR A 77 8.48 4.62 5.59
C THR A 77 7.65 3.35 5.73
N LEU A 78 7.09 2.83 4.62
CA LEU A 78 6.34 1.57 4.62
C LEU A 78 7.19 0.39 5.07
N GLY A 79 8.48 0.36 4.73
CA GLY A 79 9.41 -0.67 5.18
C GLY A 79 9.57 -0.72 6.70
N HIS A 80 9.76 0.44 7.34
CA HIS A 80 9.95 0.52 8.80
C HIS A 80 8.66 0.33 9.59
N GLU A 81 7.55 0.82 9.07
CA GLU A 81 6.29 0.88 9.79
C GLU A 81 5.28 -0.17 9.31
N LYS A 82 5.74 -1.17 8.55
CA LYS A 82 4.91 -2.23 7.96
C LYS A 82 3.98 -2.86 8.98
N ASP A 83 4.54 -3.37 10.07
CA ASP A 83 3.80 -4.17 11.05
C ASP A 83 2.78 -3.32 11.83
N ALA A 84 3.15 -2.07 12.14
CA ALA A 84 2.26 -1.12 12.80
C ALA A 84 1.06 -0.76 11.89
N ARG A 85 1.32 -0.38 10.63
CA ARG A 85 0.25 -0.08 9.66
C ARG A 85 -0.62 -1.30 9.38
N TRP A 86 -0.01 -2.46 9.28
CA TRP A 86 -0.71 -3.72 9.06
C TRP A 86 -1.68 -4.02 10.20
N SER A 87 -1.21 -3.87 11.44
CA SER A 87 -2.05 -4.07 12.64
C SER A 87 -3.24 -3.10 12.67
N VAL A 88 -3.02 -1.83 12.33
CA VAL A 88 -4.10 -0.83 12.21
C VAL A 88 -5.12 -1.24 11.16
N TYR A 89 -4.68 -1.63 9.97
CA TYR A 89 -5.57 -2.07 8.90
C TYR A 89 -6.44 -3.27 9.32
N LEU A 90 -5.85 -4.28 9.98
CA LEU A 90 -6.60 -5.43 10.48
C LEU A 90 -7.63 -5.05 11.54
N ALA A 91 -7.28 -4.13 12.44
CA ALA A 91 -8.20 -3.62 13.45
C ALA A 91 -9.37 -2.85 12.83
N GLU A 92 -9.11 -1.99 11.84
CA GLU A 92 -10.16 -1.26 11.12
C GLU A 92 -11.12 -2.19 10.38
N LEU A 93 -10.61 -3.26 9.76
CA LEU A 93 -11.46 -4.28 9.13
C LEU A 93 -12.37 -4.95 10.16
N ALA A 94 -11.80 -5.37 11.30
CA ALA A 94 -12.57 -6.03 12.35
C ALA A 94 -13.64 -5.13 12.95
N GLU A 95 -13.32 -3.86 13.24
CA GLU A 95 -14.26 -2.86 13.77
C GLU A 95 -15.44 -2.64 12.81
N LYS A 96 -15.17 -2.61 11.51
CA LYS A 96 -16.18 -2.38 10.47
C LYS A 96 -16.90 -3.67 10.02
N GLY A 97 -16.57 -4.83 10.60
CA GLY A 97 -17.12 -6.13 10.19
C GLY A 97 -16.75 -6.54 8.77
N LEU A 98 -15.63 -6.03 8.26
CA LEU A 98 -15.13 -6.28 6.91
C LEU A 98 -14.11 -7.43 6.90
N SER A 99 -13.92 -8.03 5.73
CA SER A 99 -12.94 -9.11 5.53
C SER A 99 -11.83 -8.70 4.56
N ARG A 100 -10.67 -9.34 4.70
CA ARG A 100 -9.60 -9.30 3.70
C ARG A 100 -9.95 -10.15 2.47
N ASP A 101 -10.76 -11.17 2.70
CA ASP A 101 -11.30 -12.07 1.69
C ASP A 101 -12.55 -11.46 1.04
N ARG A 102 -12.86 -11.84 -0.21
CA ARG A 102 -14.04 -11.38 -0.96
C ARG A 102 -15.32 -12.05 -0.48
#